data_AF-A0A7K3SAL0-F1
#
_entry.id   AF-A0A7K3SAL0-F1
#
_cell.length_a   1.000
_cell.length_b   1.000
_cell.length_c   1.000
_cell.angle_alpha   90.00
_cell.angle_beta   90.00
_cell.angle_gamma   90.00
#
_symmetry.space_group_name_H-M   'P 1'
#
loop_
_entity.id
_entity.type
_entity.pdbx_description
1 polymer ?
#
loop_
_entity_poly.entity_id
_entity_poly.type
_entity_poly.pdbx_seq_one_letter_code
_entity_poly.pdbx_strand_id
1 'polypeptide(L)' 'HERGDVLVDADRAAAIAAAVARAEPGDTVLVAGKGHEQGQDVHGVVRAFDDRKVLHAAIERSLAHPGADRAPHHENNSQG' A
#
# COMPACT_ATOMS: atom_id res chain seq x y z
N HIS A 1 -13.02 1.05 21.19
CA HIS A 1 -12.37 1.57 19.97
C HIS A 1 -11.61 0.42 19.34
N GLU A 2 -12.14 -0.16 18.28
CA GLU A 2 -11.41 -1.16 17.50
C GLU A 2 -10.29 -0.43 16.74
N ARG A 3 -9.06 -0.96 16.82
CA ARG A 3 -7.93 -0.45 16.02
C ARG A 3 -7.84 -1.31 14.77
N GLY A 4 -7.58 -0.70 13.62
CA GLY A 4 -7.32 -1.43 12.38
C GLY A 4 -6.00 -2.21 12.44
N ASP A 5 -5.84 -3.13 11.49
CA ASP A 5 -4.60 -3.90 11.31
C ASP A 5 -3.41 -2.98 10.99
N VAL A 6 -2.25 -3.30 11.56
CA VAL A 6 -1.00 -2.59 11.30
C VAL A 6 -0.02 -3.54 10.64
N LEU A 7 0.40 -3.19 9.42
CA LEU A 7 1.46 -3.87 8.69
C LEU A 7 2.65 -2.91 8.56
N VAL A 8 3.86 -3.43 8.76
CA VAL A 8 5.09 -2.64 8.69
C VAL A 8 6.01 -3.24 7.64
N ASP A 9 6.38 -2.42 6.65
CA ASP A 9 7.41 -2.72 5.67
C ASP A 9 8.45 -1.60 5.68
N ALA A 10 9.72 -1.98 5.65
CA ALA A 10 10.84 -1.04 5.64
C ALA A 10 11.06 -0.43 4.25
N ASP A 11 10.68 -1.12 3.19
CA ASP A 11 10.74 -0.61 1.83
C ASP A 11 9.44 0.12 1.47
N ARG A 12 9.59 1.39 1.04
CA ARG A 12 8.44 2.25 0.74
C ARG A 12 7.65 1.76 -0.47
N ALA A 13 8.32 1.22 -1.49
CA ALA A 13 7.62 0.72 -2.67
C ALA A 13 6.86 -0.58 -2.37
N ALA A 14 7.45 -1.46 -1.56
CA ALA A 14 6.81 -2.67 -1.08
C ALA A 14 5.58 -2.36 -0.21
N ALA A 15 5.67 -1.39 0.71
CA ALA A 15 4.54 -0.94 1.51
C ALA A 15 3.37 -0.44 0.64
N ILE A 16 3.66 0.37 -0.39
CA ILE A 16 2.64 0.86 -1.33
C ILE A 16 2.03 -0.30 -2.12
N ALA A 17 2.85 -1.23 -2.62
CA ALA A 17 2.36 -2.38 -3.37
C ALA A 17 1.44 -3.27 -2.52
N ALA A 18 1.83 -3.56 -1.28
CA ALA A 18 1.04 -4.35 -0.34
C ALA A 18 -0.30 -3.66 0.01
N ALA A 19 -0.30 -2.34 0.18
CA ALA A 19 -1.53 -1.59 0.43
C ALA A 19 -2.49 -1.67 -0.76
N VAL A 20 -1.98 -1.53 -1.99
CA VAL A 20 -2.80 -1.63 -3.22
C VAL A 20 -3.31 -3.05 -3.43
N ALA A 21 -2.50 -4.07 -3.18
CA ALA A 21 -2.89 -5.47 -3.32
C ALA A 21 -4.03 -5.88 -2.37
N ARG A 22 -4.08 -5.28 -1.19
CA ARG A 22 -5.12 -5.52 -0.18
C ARG A 22 -6.41 -4.74 -0.41
N ALA A 23 -6.37 -3.69 -1.24
CA ALA A 23 -7.52 -2.84 -1.46
C ALA A 23 -8.57 -3.55 -2.33
N GLU A 24 -9.83 -3.48 -1.91
CA GLU A 24 -10.97 -3.99 -2.65
C GLU A 24 -11.70 -2.88 -3.42
N PRO A 25 -12.56 -3.24 -4.40
CA PRO A 25 -13.42 -2.26 -5.04
C PRO A 25 -14.25 -1.47 -4.02
N GLY A 26 -14.06 -0.16 -3.98
CA GLY A 26 -14.71 0.74 -3.02
C GLY A 26 -13.78 1.24 -1.91
N ASP A 27 -12.63 0.60 -1.72
CA ASP A 27 -11.62 1.07 -0.76
C ASP A 27 -10.88 2.30 -1.27
N THR A 28 -10.31 3.06 -0.33
CA THR A 28 -9.44 4.20 -0.60
C THR A 28 -8.06 3.97 0.01
N VAL A 29 -7.02 4.05 -0.82
CA VAL A 29 -5.62 4.00 -0.38
C VAL A 29 -5.04 5.41 -0.32
N LEU A 30 -4.60 5.84 0.88
CA LEU A 30 -3.94 7.13 1.11
C LEU A 30 -2.45 6.93 1.41
N VAL A 31 -1.58 7.46 0.55
CA VAL A 31 -0.12 7.52 0.80
C VAL A 31 0.23 8.89 1.36
N ALA A 32 0.72 8.96 2.61
CA ALA A 32 0.99 10.20 3.34
C ALA A 32 2.46 10.32 3.80
N GLY A 33 2.86 11.54 4.17
CA GLY A 33 4.15 11.81 4.86
C GLY A 33 5.28 12.39 4.00
N LYS A 34 5.11 12.51 2.67
CA LYS A 34 6.17 13.01 1.77
C LYS A 34 5.76 14.17 0.84
N GLY A 35 4.47 14.28 0.50
CA GLY A 35 4.00 15.35 -0.41
C GLY A 35 4.55 15.25 -1.83
N HIS A 36 5.01 16.37 -2.42
CA HIS A 36 5.57 16.43 -3.78
C HIS A 36 7.08 16.10 -3.87
N GLU A 37 7.68 15.59 -2.79
CA GLU A 37 9.12 15.37 -2.74
C GLU A 37 9.55 14.16 -3.57
N GLN A 38 10.48 14.39 -4.50
CA GLN A 38 10.92 13.39 -5.48
C GLN A 38 12.14 12.58 -5.03
N GLY A 39 12.57 12.71 -3.76
CA GLY A 39 13.75 12.04 -3.22
C GLY A 39 13.47 11.41 -1.86
N GLN A 40 13.88 10.17 -1.63
CA GLN A 40 13.86 9.52 -0.32
C GLN A 40 15.27 9.53 0.24
N ASP A 41 15.46 10.13 1.42
CA ASP A 41 16.71 10.04 2.16
C ASP A 41 16.83 8.67 2.83
N VAL A 42 17.90 7.96 2.52
CA VAL A 42 18.30 6.75 3.22
C VAL A 42 19.75 6.92 3.65
N HIS A 43 19.97 7.07 4.96
CA HIS A 43 21.29 7.25 5.56
C HIS A 43 22.10 8.42 4.95
N GLY A 44 21.45 9.56 4.67
CA GLY A 44 22.05 10.75 4.11
C GLY A 44 22.22 10.72 2.58
N VAL A 45 21.73 9.67 1.92
CA VAL A 45 21.74 9.56 0.46
C VAL A 45 20.31 9.70 -0.06
N VAL A 46 20.05 10.80 -0.77
CA VAL A 46 18.76 11.02 -1.42
C VAL A 46 18.67 10.18 -2.70
N ARG A 47 17.75 9.24 -2.72
CA ARG A 47 17.43 8.40 -3.89
C ARG A 47 16.16 8.92 -4.56
N ALA A 48 16.13 8.94 -5.89
CA ALA A 48 14.94 9.34 -6.63
C ALA A 48 13.76 8.41 -6.28
N PHE A 49 12.67 9.00 -5.77
CA PHE A 49 11.47 8.28 -5.38
C PHE A 49 10.26 9.21 -5.47
N ASP A 50 9.25 8.84 -6.25
CA ASP A 50 7.98 9.57 -6.40
C ASP A 50 6.83 8.61 -6.09
N ASP A 51 6.16 8.82 -4.95
CA ASP A 51 5.07 7.96 -4.49
C ASP A 51 3.97 7.83 -5.55
N ARG A 52 3.71 8.86 -6.37
CA ARG A 52 2.66 8.84 -7.40
C ARG A 52 3.00 7.88 -8.52
N LYS A 53 4.27 7.85 -8.97
CA LYS A 53 4.73 6.94 -10.01
C LYS A 53 4.70 5.50 -9.53
N VAL A 54 5.13 5.28 -8.28
CA VAL A 54 5.14 3.95 -7.66
C VAL A 54 3.72 3.44 -7.45
N LEU A 55 2.82 4.28 -6.92
CA LEU A 55 1.41 3.96 -6.72
C LEU A 55 0.71 3.65 -8.04
N HIS A 56 0.88 4.47 -9.07
CA HIS A 56 0.33 4.23 -10.40
C HIS A 56 0.77 2.86 -10.94
N ALA A 57 2.08 2.56 -10.88
CA ALA A 57 2.59 1.28 -11.34
C ALA A 57 2.05 0.09 -10.53
N ALA A 58 1.81 0.25 -9.23
CA ALA A 58 1.20 -0.78 -8.39
C ALA A 58 -0.26 -1.05 -8.77
N ILE A 59 -1.04 0.00 -9.03
CA ILE A 59 -2.43 -0.11 -9.51
C ILE A 59 -2.49 -0.85 -10.84
N GLU A 60 -1.68 -0.45 -11.82
CA GLU A 60 -1.60 -1.12 -13.14
C GLU A 60 -1.30 -2.62 -12.99
N ARG A 61 -0.35 -3.00 -12.12
CA ARG A 61 -0.02 -4.41 -11.86
C ARG A 61 -1.18 -5.18 -11.21
N SER A 62 -1.88 -4.56 -10.25
CA SER A 62 -3.03 -5.15 -9.56
C SER A 62 -4.20 -5.39 -10.52
N LEU A 63 -4.48 -4.42 -11.39
CA LEU A 63 -5.52 -4.54 -12.41
C LEU A 63 -5.21 -5.63 -13.45
N ALA A 64 -3.93 -5.85 -13.77
CA ALA A 64 -3.52 -6.94 -14.67
C ALA A 64 -3.66 -8.35 -14.04
N HIS A 65 -3.78 -8.45 -12.71
CA HIS A 65 -3.85 -9.73 -11.98
C HIS A 65 -4.94 -9.74 -10.89
N PRO A 66 -6.23 -9.63 -11.24
CA PRO A 66 -7.32 -9.36 -10.28
C PRO A 66 -7.69 -10.51 -9.31
N GLY A 67 -6.79 -11.44 -9.01
CA GLY A 67 -7.07 -12.54 -8.07
C GLY A 67 -5.85 -13.23 -7.44
N ALA A 68 -4.63 -12.77 -7.67
CA ALA A 68 -3.42 -13.48 -7.22
C ALA A 68 -2.92 -13.07 -5.82
N ASP A 69 -3.34 -11.92 -5.29
CA ASP A 69 -2.76 -11.32 -4.08
C ASP A 69 -3.80 -10.95 -3.00
N ARG A 70 -5.00 -11.55 -3.08
CA ARG A 70 -6.04 -11.39 -2.06
C ARG A 70 -5.68 -12.21 -0.82
N ALA A 71 -5.07 -11.58 0.18
CA ALA A 71 -4.93 -12.18 1.49
C ALA A 71 -6.33 -12.52 2.07
N PRO A 72 -6.51 -13.66 2.76
CA PRO A 72 -7.80 -14.02 3.33
C PRO A 72 -8.21 -13.00 4.40
N HIS A 73 -9.37 -12.38 4.21
CA HIS A 73 -9.98 -11.49 5.17
C HIS A 73 -10.43 -12.31 6.39
N HIS A 74 -10.10 -11.83 7.59
CA HIS A 74 -10.63 -12.38 8.84
C HIS A 74 -12.09 -11.93 8.96
N GLU A 75 -13.01 -12.71 8.41
CA GLU A 75 -14.46 -12.57 8.66
C GLU A 75 -14.73 -12.91 10.14
N ASN A 76 -14.73 -11.89 11.00
CA ASN A 76 -15.30 -12.01 12.33
C ASN A 76 -16.82 -12.10 12.21
N ASN A 77 -17.30 -13.32 12.05
CA ASN A 77 -18.71 -13.64 12.05
C ASN A 77 -19.26 -13.49 13.49
N SER A 78 -19.80 -12.33 13.82
CA SER A 78 -20.60 -12.14 15.04
C SER A 78 -21.95 -12.85 14.86
N GLN A 79 -21.97 -14.15 15.14
CA GLN A 79 -23.19 -14.91 15.45
C GLN A 79 -23.28 -15.11 16.96
N GLY A 80 -24.40 -14.67 17.56
CA GLY A 80 -24.83 -15.01 18.92
C GLY A 80 -25.06 -13.82 19.84
#